data_AF-A0AAV0E7G8-F1
#
_entry.id   AF-A0AAV0E7G8-F1
#
_cell.length_a   1.000
_cell.length_b   1.000
_cell.length_c   1.000
_cell.angle_alpha   90.00
_cell.angle_beta   90.00
_cell.angle_gamma   90.00
#
_symmetry.space_group_name_H-M   'P 1'
#
loop_
_entity.id
_entity.type
_entity.pdbx_description
1 polymer ?
#
loop_
_entity_poly.entity_id
_entity_poly.type
_entity_poly.pdbx_seq_one_letter_code
_entity_poly.pdbx_strand_id
1 'polypeptide(L)'
;MHTDQKKCRELAGSSSFYRKIYSEVEEIGWGNLVRLGEDLTSLSFRIIDKKGRTHMMGIELDKAYPKSPPSVLVDVPCVFNLQWSVNSKLNDVLDQFRQHLDKFQPFWSTVDEIDNSLQVSGPKQTSFATSYRQIDIGNGCYLILFIDPNDPNALPECRFIGPNSEVNVLVASWRTNCQRWLRCTYLFIDYRQTIC
;
A
#
# COMPACT_ATOMS: atom_id res chain seq x y z
N MET A 1 16.70 -14.72 10.80
CA MET A 1 17.49 -13.61 11.40
C MET A 1 18.94 -14.00 11.69
N HIS A 2 19.28 -14.79 12.73
CA HIS A 2 20.70 -15.14 12.98
C HIS A 2 21.36 -15.95 11.85
N THR A 3 20.59 -16.81 11.18
CA THR A 3 21.07 -17.62 10.05
C THR A 3 21.42 -16.78 8.81
N ASP A 4 20.58 -15.80 8.49
CA ASP A 4 20.73 -14.97 7.28
C ASP A 4 21.95 -14.04 7.39
N GLN A 5 22.15 -13.45 8.58
CA GLN A 5 23.33 -12.63 8.86
C GLN A 5 24.63 -13.44 8.77
N LYS A 6 24.64 -14.66 9.33
CA LYS A 6 25.82 -15.54 9.26
C LYS A 6 26.14 -15.91 7.81
N LYS A 7 25.13 -16.34 7.04
CA LYS A 7 25.28 -16.68 5.62
C LYS A 7 25.79 -15.50 4.80
N CYS A 8 25.18 -14.32 4.97
CA CYS A 8 25.60 -13.13 4.24
C CYS A 8 27.03 -12.72 4.58
N ARG A 9 27.43 -12.84 5.85
CA ARG A 9 28.82 -12.60 6.30
C ARG A 9 29.82 -13.55 5.66
N GLU A 10 29.48 -14.84 5.56
CA GLU A 10 30.33 -15.84 4.90
C GLU A 10 30.54 -15.49 3.41
N LEU A 11 29.48 -15.12 2.71
CA LEU A 11 29.54 -14.74 1.29
C LEU A 11 30.24 -13.40 1.05
N ALA A 12 30.19 -12.46 2.00
CA ALA A 12 30.86 -11.15 1.90
C ALA A 12 32.39 -11.25 1.71
N GLY A 13 33.00 -12.37 2.05
CA GLY A 13 34.41 -12.65 1.77
C GLY A 13 34.71 -12.92 0.29
N SER A 14 33.73 -13.41 -0.47
CA SER A 14 33.92 -13.96 -1.82
C SER A 14 33.83 -12.96 -2.96
N SER A 15 33.16 -11.81 -2.77
CA SER A 15 33.08 -10.76 -3.80
C SER A 15 32.86 -9.36 -3.21
N SER A 16 33.28 -8.33 -3.95
CA SER A 16 32.99 -6.93 -3.60
C SER A 16 31.49 -6.62 -3.59
N PHE A 17 30.73 -7.27 -4.47
CA PHE A 17 29.27 -7.17 -4.54
C PHE A 17 28.62 -7.65 -3.23
N TYR A 18 28.94 -8.85 -2.76
CA TYR A 18 28.36 -9.38 -1.51
C TYR A 18 28.81 -8.59 -0.29
N ARG A 19 30.06 -8.12 -0.26
CA ARG A 19 30.55 -7.25 0.81
C ARG A 19 29.75 -5.95 0.89
N LYS A 20 29.43 -5.35 -0.25
CA LYS A 20 28.62 -4.13 -0.33
C LYS A 20 27.21 -4.37 0.21
N ILE A 21 26.55 -5.44 -0.21
CA ILE A 21 25.20 -5.79 0.28
C ILE A 21 25.21 -6.04 1.78
N TYR A 22 26.17 -6.83 2.30
CA TYR A 22 26.30 -7.07 3.73
C TYR A 22 26.43 -5.76 4.50
N SER A 23 27.32 -4.85 4.06
CA SER A 23 27.53 -3.55 4.70
C SER A 23 26.27 -2.70 4.71
N GLU A 24 25.56 -2.62 3.58
CA GLU A 24 24.33 -1.82 3.48
C GLU A 24 23.18 -2.39 4.32
N VAL A 25 23.05 -3.73 4.40
CA VAL A 25 22.09 -4.38 5.28
C VAL A 25 22.44 -4.17 6.76
N GLU A 26 23.74 -4.18 7.09
CA GLU A 26 24.22 -3.90 8.44
C GLU A 26 23.91 -2.46 8.87
N GLU A 27 24.07 -1.49 7.96
CA GLU A 27 23.66 -0.09 8.16
C GLU A 27 22.16 0.07 8.36
N ILE A 28 21.33 -0.64 7.57
CA ILE A 28 19.86 -0.62 7.70
C ILE A 28 19.40 -1.31 8.99
N GLY A 29 20.17 -2.28 9.46
CA GLY A 29 19.86 -3.13 10.59
C GLY A 29 19.14 -4.41 10.19
N TRP A 30 19.75 -5.54 10.55
CA TRP A 30 19.23 -6.90 10.30
C TRP A 30 17.82 -7.14 10.85
N GLY A 31 17.41 -6.40 11.89
CA GLY A 31 16.05 -6.40 12.44
C GLY A 31 14.95 -6.11 11.42
N ASN A 32 15.26 -5.29 10.42
CA ASN A 32 14.32 -4.89 9.38
C ASN A 32 14.30 -5.87 8.20
N LEU A 33 15.30 -6.74 8.06
CA LEU A 33 15.36 -7.73 7.00
C LEU A 33 14.52 -8.97 7.37
N VAL A 34 13.53 -9.28 6.54
CA VAL A 34 12.60 -10.41 6.74
C VAL A 34 13.03 -11.62 5.93
N ARG A 35 13.50 -11.41 4.70
CA ARG A 35 13.98 -12.48 3.82
C ARG A 35 15.23 -12.07 3.08
N LEU A 36 16.10 -13.04 2.87
CA LEU A 36 17.32 -12.92 2.09
C LEU A 36 17.44 -14.13 1.17
N GLY A 37 17.52 -13.87 -0.13
CA GLY A 37 17.73 -14.88 -1.17
C GLY A 37 19.10 -15.55 -1.03
N GLU A 38 19.25 -16.75 -1.56
CA GLU A 38 20.45 -17.54 -1.34
C GLU A 38 21.71 -16.94 -1.98
N ASP A 39 21.53 -16.29 -3.12
CA ASP A 39 22.54 -15.61 -3.92
C ASP A 39 22.65 -14.11 -3.60
N LEU A 40 21.96 -13.66 -2.53
CA LEU A 40 21.89 -12.29 -2.04
C LEU A 40 21.35 -11.27 -3.06
N THR A 41 20.64 -11.72 -4.10
CA THR A 41 20.02 -10.81 -5.08
C THR A 41 18.62 -10.40 -4.67
N SER A 42 17.87 -11.28 -4.02
CA SER A 42 16.52 -10.99 -3.50
C SER A 42 16.56 -10.61 -2.01
N LEU A 43 15.99 -9.47 -1.64
CA LEU A 43 15.85 -9.02 -0.26
C LEU A 43 14.41 -8.64 0.02
N SER A 44 13.95 -8.81 1.26
CA SER A 44 12.66 -8.29 1.70
C SER A 44 12.79 -7.59 3.02
N PHE A 45 12.44 -6.30 3.05
CA PHE A 45 12.47 -5.45 4.23
C PHE A 45 11.07 -5.21 4.78
N ARG A 46 10.97 -5.18 6.11
CA ARG A 46 9.80 -4.71 6.85
C ARG A 46 9.95 -3.23 7.16
N ILE A 47 8.91 -2.45 6.87
CA ILE A 47 8.87 -1.01 7.11
C ILE A 47 7.58 -0.70 7.87
N ILE A 48 7.69 0.03 8.97
CA ILE A 48 6.54 0.43 9.77
C ILE A 48 6.26 1.90 9.44
N ASP A 49 5.03 2.20 9.05
CA ASP A 49 4.62 3.57 8.78
C ASP A 49 4.29 4.36 10.06
N LYS A 50 3.98 5.65 9.91
CA LYS A 50 3.68 6.54 11.04
C LYS A 50 2.43 6.17 11.85
N LYS A 51 1.57 5.28 11.33
CA LYS A 51 0.37 4.76 12.00
C LYS A 51 0.58 3.35 12.53
N GLY A 52 1.80 2.82 12.45
CA GLY A 52 2.13 1.47 12.95
C GLY A 52 1.77 0.35 11.98
N ARG A 53 1.34 0.66 10.75
CA ARG A 53 1.04 -0.38 9.75
C ARG A 53 2.35 -0.96 9.23
N THR A 54 2.37 -2.27 9.07
CA THR A 54 3.55 -3.01 8.60
C THR A 54 3.48 -3.22 7.10
N HIS A 55 4.43 -2.61 6.38
CA HIS A 55 4.61 -2.73 4.94
C HIS A 55 5.79 -3.64 4.62
N MET A 56 5.65 -4.42 3.55
CA MET A 56 6.71 -5.30 3.04
C MET A 56 7.25 -4.75 1.72
N MET A 57 8.57 -4.58 1.65
CA MET A 57 9.27 -4.11 0.47
C MET A 57 10.20 -5.20 -0.05
N GLY A 58 9.88 -5.76 -1.22
CA GLY A 58 10.79 -6.63 -1.96
C GLY A 58 11.78 -5.82 -2.78
N ILE A 59 13.03 -6.27 -2.82
CA ILE A 59 14.12 -5.68 -3.60
C ILE A 59 14.81 -6.81 -4.35
N GLU A 60 14.96 -6.65 -5.66
CA GLU A 60 15.74 -7.55 -6.51
C GLU A 60 16.94 -6.81 -7.08
N LEU A 61 18.12 -7.39 -6.91
CA LEU A 61 19.41 -6.83 -7.31
C LEU A 61 20.00 -7.58 -8.49
N ASP A 62 20.38 -6.85 -9.52
CA ASP A 62 21.28 -7.36 -10.54
C ASP A 62 22.74 -7.32 -10.08
N LYS A 63 23.60 -8.16 -10.65
CA LYS A 63 25.04 -8.21 -10.32
C LYS A 63 25.79 -6.93 -10.72
N ALA A 64 25.22 -6.07 -11.58
CA ALA A 64 25.78 -4.76 -11.88
C ALA A 64 25.47 -3.69 -10.80
N TYR A 65 24.68 -4.00 -9.76
CA TYR A 65 24.43 -3.09 -8.65
C TYR A 65 25.73 -2.54 -8.03
N PRO A 66 25.81 -1.24 -7.71
CA PRO A 66 24.76 -0.20 -7.78
C PRO A 66 24.71 0.54 -9.13
N LYS A 67 25.47 0.11 -10.14
CA LYS A 67 25.45 0.79 -11.46
C LYS A 67 24.08 0.66 -12.12
N SER A 68 23.41 -0.47 -11.92
CA SER A 68 21.99 -0.67 -12.23
C SER A 68 21.13 -0.41 -10.97
N PRO A 69 19.94 0.20 -11.13
CA PRO A 69 18.99 0.34 -10.04
C PRO A 69 18.43 -1.03 -9.62
N PRO A 70 18.06 -1.19 -8.34
CA PRO A 70 17.28 -2.34 -7.91
C PRO A 70 15.86 -2.30 -8.50
N SER A 71 15.26 -3.48 -8.67
CA SER A 71 13.82 -3.58 -8.89
C SER A 71 13.11 -3.65 -7.54
N VAL A 72 11.99 -2.93 -7.41
CA VAL A 72 11.26 -2.79 -6.15
C VAL A 72 9.84 -3.36 -6.30
N LEU A 73 9.46 -4.24 -5.38
CA LEU A 73 8.15 -4.88 -5.31
C LEU A 73 7.43 -4.44 -4.03
N VAL A 74 6.34 -3.70 -4.18
CA VAL A 74 5.61 -3.08 -3.07
C VAL A 74 4.10 -3.13 -3.30
N ASP A 75 3.35 -3.33 -2.22
CA ASP A 75 1.88 -3.32 -2.22
C ASP A 75 1.42 -1.90 -1.83
N VAL A 76 1.27 -1.02 -2.81
CA VAL A 76 0.86 0.39 -2.63
C VAL A 76 -0.10 0.81 -3.73
N PRO A 77 -0.99 1.78 -3.48
CA PRO A 77 -2.10 2.08 -4.38
C PRO A 77 -1.67 2.86 -5.64
N CYS A 78 -0.45 3.37 -5.68
CA CYS A 78 0.12 4.08 -6.82
C CYS A 78 1.56 3.64 -7.07
N VAL A 79 2.06 3.87 -8.29
CA VAL A 79 3.40 3.44 -8.70
C VAL A 79 4.48 4.13 -7.87
N PHE A 80 5.40 3.32 -7.33
CA PHE A 80 6.61 3.80 -6.67
C PHE A 80 7.72 4.05 -7.69
N ASN A 81 8.10 5.32 -7.88
CA ASN A 81 9.13 5.72 -8.83
C ASN A 81 10.46 5.98 -8.10
N LEU A 82 11.33 4.97 -8.07
CA LEU A 82 12.65 5.07 -7.44
C LEU A 82 13.56 6.04 -8.20
N GLN A 83 14.10 7.03 -7.50
CA GLN A 83 15.21 7.84 -8.00
C GLN A 83 16.52 7.15 -7.66
N TRP A 84 17.37 6.94 -8.66
CA TRP A 84 18.60 6.17 -8.51
C TRP A 84 19.80 6.82 -9.17
N SER A 85 20.94 6.71 -8.52
CA SER A 85 22.26 7.05 -9.07
C SER A 85 23.28 5.98 -8.69
N VAL A 86 24.43 5.96 -9.37
CA VAL A 86 25.51 5.00 -9.09
C VAL A 86 26.09 5.08 -7.68
N ASN A 87 25.85 6.19 -6.97
CA ASN A 87 26.27 6.41 -5.59
C ASN A 87 25.16 6.06 -4.58
N SER A 88 23.97 5.70 -5.05
CA SER A 88 22.86 5.32 -4.19
C SER A 88 23.10 3.94 -3.56
N LYS A 89 22.44 3.70 -2.44
CA LYS A 89 22.49 2.47 -1.66
C LYS A 89 21.09 2.01 -1.26
N LEU A 90 20.98 0.80 -0.72
CA LEU A 90 19.70 0.24 -0.26
C LEU A 90 18.96 1.17 0.71
N ASN A 91 19.68 1.85 1.60
CA ASN A 91 19.02 2.77 2.55
C ASN A 91 18.27 3.92 1.85
N ASP A 92 18.79 4.44 0.72
CA ASP A 92 18.11 5.49 -0.04
C ASP A 92 16.78 4.99 -0.63
N VAL A 93 16.72 3.71 -0.99
CA VAL A 93 15.49 3.04 -1.46
C VAL A 93 14.46 2.98 -0.33
N LEU A 94 14.88 2.60 0.88
CA LEU A 94 14.01 2.54 2.06
C LEU A 94 13.51 3.94 2.44
N ASP A 95 14.37 4.95 2.39
CA ASP A 95 14.00 6.33 2.73
C ASP A 95 13.02 6.92 1.73
N GLN A 96 13.25 6.72 0.43
CA GLN A 96 12.29 7.13 -0.60
C GLN A 96 10.95 6.41 -0.46
N PHE A 97 10.96 5.11 -0.11
CA PHE A 97 9.73 4.37 0.09
C PHE A 97 8.96 4.85 1.32
N ARG A 98 9.63 5.15 2.45
CA ARG A 98 8.97 5.77 3.63
C ARG A 98 8.26 7.07 3.26
N GLN A 99 8.91 7.95 2.51
CA GLN A 99 8.31 9.20 2.02
C GLN A 99 7.13 8.93 1.07
N HIS A 100 7.20 7.85 0.29
CA HIS A 100 6.08 7.44 -0.58
C HIS A 100 4.89 6.95 0.25
N LEU A 101 5.11 6.13 1.28
CA LEU A 101 4.08 5.67 2.21
C LEU A 101 3.40 6.84 2.92
N ASP A 102 4.13 7.91 3.26
CA ASP A 102 3.58 9.08 3.95
C ASP A 102 2.45 9.76 3.18
N LYS A 103 2.49 9.71 1.84
CA LYS A 103 1.47 10.29 0.96
C LYS A 103 0.12 9.58 1.06
N PHE A 104 0.13 8.27 1.32
CA PHE A 104 -1.09 7.44 1.36
C PHE A 104 -1.66 7.26 2.76
N GLN A 105 -1.12 7.98 3.74
CA GLN A 105 -1.62 7.92 5.11
C GLN A 105 -3.08 8.38 5.26
N PRO A 106 -3.53 9.46 4.58
CA PRO A 106 -4.95 9.80 4.53
C PRO A 106 -5.77 8.65 3.92
N PHE A 107 -5.31 8.10 2.79
CA PHE A 107 -6.02 7.03 2.08
C PHE A 107 -6.25 5.79 2.95
N TRP A 108 -5.19 5.24 3.57
CA TRP A 108 -5.36 4.08 4.44
C TRP A 108 -6.18 4.39 5.68
N SER A 109 -6.17 5.63 6.17
CA SER A 109 -7.03 6.01 7.30
C SER A 109 -8.51 6.05 6.89
N THR A 110 -8.84 6.61 5.72
CA THR A 110 -10.20 6.57 5.16
C THR A 110 -10.67 5.13 4.92
N VAL A 111 -9.79 4.29 4.39
CA VAL A 111 -10.07 2.87 4.19
C VAL A 111 -10.35 2.17 5.53
N ASP A 112 -9.51 2.39 6.54
CA ASP A 112 -9.71 1.83 7.88
C ASP A 112 -11.04 2.33 8.49
N GLU A 113 -11.39 3.60 8.30
CA GLU A 113 -12.67 4.16 8.75
C GLU A 113 -13.87 3.48 8.07
N ILE A 114 -13.81 3.25 6.75
CA ILE A 114 -14.83 2.53 6.00
C ILE A 114 -14.96 1.09 6.50
N ASP A 115 -13.83 0.39 6.64
CA ASP A 115 -13.79 -1.01 7.10
C ASP A 115 -14.33 -1.16 8.53
N ASN A 116 -14.14 -0.15 9.39
CA ASN A 116 -14.65 -0.15 10.76
C ASN A 116 -16.11 0.33 10.87
N SER A 117 -16.60 1.14 9.94
CA SER A 117 -17.94 1.76 10.02
C SER A 117 -19.01 1.04 9.20
N LEU A 118 -18.63 0.32 8.15
CA LEU A 118 -19.55 -0.33 7.21
C LEU A 118 -19.39 -1.85 7.20
N GLN A 119 -20.44 -2.55 6.76
CA GLN A 119 -20.38 -4.01 6.57
C GLN A 119 -19.71 -4.34 5.24
N VAL A 120 -18.37 -4.26 5.23
CA VAL A 120 -17.55 -4.59 4.06
C VAL A 120 -17.54 -6.11 3.83
N SER A 121 -17.96 -6.51 2.63
CA SER A 121 -18.00 -7.90 2.17
C SER A 121 -16.82 -8.27 1.27
N GLY A 122 -16.07 -7.29 0.75
CA GLY A 122 -14.90 -7.51 -0.07
C GLY A 122 -14.04 -6.25 -0.29
N PRO A 123 -12.77 -6.42 -0.72
CA PRO A 123 -12.10 -7.68 -1.06
C PRO A 123 -11.79 -8.55 0.17
N LYS A 124 -11.72 -9.87 -0.02
CA LYS A 124 -11.41 -10.83 1.08
C LYS A 124 -9.96 -10.80 1.52
N GLN A 125 -9.05 -10.39 0.64
CA GLN A 125 -7.62 -10.28 0.93
C GLN A 125 -7.28 -8.83 1.25
N THR A 126 -6.63 -8.63 2.39
CA THR A 126 -6.10 -7.32 2.80
C THR A 126 -4.90 -6.98 1.91
N SER A 127 -5.00 -5.89 1.14
CA SER A 127 -3.92 -5.32 0.34
C SER A 127 -3.94 -3.81 0.49
N PHE A 128 -2.76 -3.23 0.70
CA PHE A 128 -2.58 -1.78 0.80
C PHE A 128 -2.73 -1.07 -0.54
N ALA A 129 -2.62 -1.79 -1.66
CA ALA A 129 -2.91 -1.27 -2.99
C ALA A 129 -4.40 -1.22 -3.33
N THR A 130 -5.27 -1.93 -2.59
CA THR A 130 -6.68 -2.04 -2.99
C THR A 130 -7.47 -0.79 -2.64
N SER A 131 -7.89 -0.08 -3.69
CA SER A 131 -8.61 1.21 -3.64
C SER A 131 -10.12 1.09 -3.81
N TYR A 132 -10.70 -0.08 -3.54
CA TYR A 132 -12.16 -0.23 -3.52
C TYR A 132 -12.63 -1.05 -2.32
N ARG A 133 -13.90 -0.89 -1.97
CA ARG A 133 -14.62 -1.69 -0.98
C ARG A 133 -15.98 -2.11 -1.51
N GLN A 134 -16.33 -3.37 -1.30
CA GLN A 134 -17.65 -3.91 -1.58
C GLN A 134 -18.45 -3.94 -0.29
N ILE A 135 -19.59 -3.28 -0.27
CA ILE A 135 -20.47 -3.15 0.89
C ILE A 135 -21.79 -3.86 0.58
N ASP A 136 -22.23 -4.72 1.47
CA ASP A 136 -23.57 -5.31 1.39
C ASP A 136 -24.58 -4.28 1.89
N ILE A 137 -25.56 -3.95 1.05
CA ILE A 137 -26.61 -2.97 1.36
C ILE A 137 -28.00 -3.62 1.51
N GLY A 138 -28.05 -4.96 1.54
CA GLY A 138 -29.29 -5.74 1.71
C GLY A 138 -30.06 -5.96 0.40
N ASN A 139 -31.15 -6.73 0.48
CA ASN A 139 -32.04 -7.05 -0.65
C ASN A 139 -31.35 -7.66 -1.89
N GLY A 140 -30.20 -8.33 -1.69
CA GLY A 140 -29.39 -8.87 -2.79
C GLY A 140 -28.66 -7.79 -3.59
N CYS A 141 -28.50 -6.59 -3.03
CA CYS A 141 -27.76 -5.49 -3.60
C CYS A 141 -26.40 -5.31 -2.92
N TYR A 142 -25.41 -4.91 -3.71
CA TYR A 142 -24.06 -4.56 -3.27
C TYR A 142 -23.66 -3.20 -3.84
N LEU A 143 -22.88 -2.45 -3.06
CA LEU A 143 -22.20 -1.24 -3.50
C LEU A 143 -20.70 -1.52 -3.63
N ILE A 144 -20.12 -1.21 -4.78
CA ILE A 144 -18.68 -1.08 -4.93
C ILE A 144 -18.32 0.41 -4.84
N LEU A 145 -17.59 0.75 -3.79
CA LEU A 145 -17.07 2.08 -3.49
C LEU A 145 -15.61 2.15 -3.95
N PHE A 146 -15.31 3.04 -4.90
CA PHE A 146 -13.94 3.30 -5.36
C PHE A 146 -13.42 4.57 -4.70
N ILE A 147 -12.27 4.45 -4.05
CA ILE A 147 -11.64 5.50 -3.24
C ILE A 147 -10.41 5.97 -4.00
N ASP A 148 -10.30 7.27 -4.29
CA ASP A 148 -9.10 7.82 -4.91
C ASP A 148 -7.94 7.81 -3.89
N PRO A 149 -6.82 7.11 -4.15
CA PRO A 149 -5.69 7.10 -3.24
C PRO A 149 -5.00 8.45 -3.04
N ASN A 150 -5.14 9.36 -4.01
CA ASN A 150 -4.54 10.70 -3.98
C ASN A 150 -5.48 11.75 -3.39
N ASP A 151 -6.80 11.50 -3.42
CA ASP A 151 -7.81 12.35 -2.79
C ASP A 151 -8.92 11.49 -2.14
N PRO A 152 -8.63 10.82 -1.01
CA PRO A 152 -9.55 9.84 -0.42
C PRO A 152 -10.81 10.45 0.16
N ASN A 153 -10.85 11.78 0.34
CA ASN A 153 -12.01 12.52 0.83
C ASN A 153 -12.88 13.06 -0.33
N ALA A 154 -12.45 12.90 -1.58
CA ALA A 154 -13.27 13.22 -2.74
C ALA A 154 -14.56 12.39 -2.73
N LEU A 155 -15.58 12.89 -3.45
CA LEU A 155 -16.79 12.11 -3.67
C LEU A 155 -16.41 10.81 -4.42
N PRO A 156 -16.64 9.63 -3.81
CA PRO A 156 -16.16 8.38 -4.39
C PRO A 156 -17.00 7.95 -5.59
N GLU A 157 -16.37 7.28 -6.55
CA GLU A 157 -17.12 6.58 -7.59
C GLU A 157 -17.85 5.38 -6.95
N CYS A 158 -19.12 5.22 -7.29
CA CYS A 158 -19.98 4.18 -6.74
C CYS A 158 -20.61 3.35 -7.85
N ARG A 159 -20.57 2.03 -7.70
CA ARG A 159 -21.27 1.09 -8.59
C ARG A 159 -22.22 0.22 -7.77
N PHE A 160 -23.52 0.37 -8.03
CA PHE A 160 -24.57 -0.46 -7.44
C PHE A 160 -24.79 -1.71 -8.29
N ILE A 161 -24.92 -2.86 -7.65
CA ILE A 161 -25.12 -4.18 -8.27
C ILE A 161 -26.30 -4.84 -7.58
N GLY A 162 -27.26 -5.37 -8.34
CA GLY A 162 -28.45 -6.07 -7.80
C GLY A 162 -29.62 -6.03 -8.79
N PRO A 163 -30.83 -6.42 -8.36
CA PRO A 163 -32.03 -6.31 -9.17
C PRO A 163 -32.30 -4.88 -9.63
N ASN A 164 -32.67 -4.69 -10.90
CA ASN A 164 -32.84 -3.34 -11.49
C ASN A 164 -33.83 -2.46 -10.72
N SER A 165 -34.92 -3.04 -10.18
CA SER A 165 -35.92 -2.30 -9.39
C SER A 165 -35.31 -1.68 -8.14
N GLU A 166 -34.50 -2.44 -7.41
CA GLU A 166 -33.84 -2.01 -6.17
C GLU A 166 -32.71 -1.01 -6.47
N VAL A 167 -31.87 -1.32 -7.46
CA VAL A 167 -30.74 -0.46 -7.85
C VAL A 167 -31.19 0.93 -8.29
N ASN A 168 -32.31 1.04 -9.02
CA ASN A 168 -32.81 2.34 -9.47
C ASN A 168 -33.20 3.25 -8.29
N VAL A 169 -33.78 2.68 -7.23
CA VAL A 169 -34.13 3.41 -6.00
C VAL A 169 -32.86 3.90 -5.30
N LEU A 170 -31.87 3.02 -5.16
CA LEU A 170 -30.58 3.31 -4.52
C LEU A 170 -29.82 4.42 -5.27
N VAL A 171 -29.77 4.35 -6.61
CA VAL A 171 -29.12 5.38 -7.45
C VAL A 171 -29.83 6.73 -7.30
N ALA A 172 -31.15 6.77 -7.21
CA ALA A 172 -31.89 8.02 -7.01
C ALA A 172 -31.61 8.64 -5.62
N SER A 173 -31.55 7.81 -4.58
CA SER A 173 -31.15 8.23 -3.22
C SER A 173 -29.73 8.80 -3.21
N TRP A 174 -28.77 8.04 -3.77
CA TRP A 174 -27.37 8.44 -3.88
C TRP A 174 -27.20 9.78 -4.58
N ARG A 175 -27.85 10.01 -5.73
CA ARG A 175 -27.79 11.29 -6.46
C ARG A 175 -28.25 12.47 -5.60
N THR A 176 -29.29 12.29 -4.80
CA THR A 176 -29.81 13.33 -3.90
C THR A 176 -28.80 13.63 -2.79
N ASN A 177 -28.17 12.61 -2.21
CA ASN A 177 -27.17 12.76 -1.16
C ASN A 177 -25.85 13.34 -1.68
N CYS A 178 -25.40 12.99 -2.89
CA CYS A 178 -24.22 13.59 -3.53
C CYS A 178 -24.35 15.11 -3.72
N GLN A 179 -25.54 15.59 -4.06
CA GLN A 179 -25.78 17.04 -4.15
C GLN A 179 -25.61 17.75 -2.80
N ARG A 180 -25.86 17.05 -1.68
CA ARG A 180 -25.60 17.55 -0.33
C ARG A 180 -24.10 17.51 -0.01
N TRP A 181 -23.40 16.43 -0.39
CA TRP A 181 -21.96 16.27 -0.25
C TRP A 181 -21.20 17.43 -0.90
N LEU A 182 -21.50 17.74 -2.16
CA LEU A 182 -20.84 18.84 -2.90
C LEU A 182 -21.10 20.24 -2.31
N ARG A 183 -22.15 20.40 -1.50
CA ARG A 183 -22.48 21.68 -0.85
C ARG A 183 -21.84 21.82 0.53
N CYS A 184 -21.37 20.73 1.14
CA CYS A 184 -20.80 20.72 2.49
C CYS A 184 -19.31 20.38 2.44
N THR A 185 -18.47 21.33 2.04
CA THR A 185 -17.01 21.14 1.88
C THR A 185 -16.22 20.99 3.20
N TYR A 186 -16.85 20.94 4.38
CA TYR A 186 -16.16 21.05 5.67
C TYR A 186 -16.62 20.12 6.80
N LEU A 187 -17.43 19.10 6.53
CA LEU A 187 -17.87 18.20 7.61
C LEU A 187 -17.45 16.78 7.28
N PHE A 188 -16.79 16.11 8.22
CA PHE A 188 -16.62 14.67 8.25
C PHE A 188 -17.94 14.01 7.87
N ILE A 189 -17.99 13.42 6.68
CA ILE A 189 -19.23 12.84 6.18
C ILE A 189 -19.28 11.41 6.66
N ASP A 190 -20.26 11.14 7.50
CA ASP A 190 -20.65 9.78 7.85
C ASP A 190 -21.06 9.07 6.56
N TYR A 191 -20.22 8.17 6.07
CA TYR A 191 -20.49 7.36 4.89
C TYR A 191 -21.84 6.63 5.01
N ARG A 192 -22.31 6.34 6.23
CA ARG A 192 -23.65 5.75 6.44
C ARG A 192 -24.78 6.68 6.02
N GLN A 193 -24.69 7.98 6.23
CA GLN A 193 -25.75 8.92 5.85
C GLN A 193 -25.78 9.24 4.35
N THR A 194 -24.67 9.00 3.65
CA THR A 194 -24.59 9.28 2.21
C THR A 194 -24.97 8.03 1.40
N ILE A 195 -24.56 6.85 1.88
CA ILE A 195 -24.76 5.56 1.20
C ILE A 195 -26.14 4.96 1.49
N CYS A 196 -26.70 5.17 2.69
CA CYS A 196 -28.04 4.67 3.08
C CYS A 196 -29.12 5.74 2.94
#